data_AF-A0A0M3K9C1-F1
#
_entry.id   AF-A0A0M3K9C1-F1
#
_cell.length_a   1.000
_cell.length_b   1.000
_cell.length_c   1.000
_cell.angle_alpha   90.00
_cell.angle_beta   90.00
_cell.angle_gamma   90.00
#
_symmetry.space_group_name_H-M   'P 1'
#
loop_
_entity.id
_entity.type
_entity.pdbx_description
1 polymer ?
#
loop_
_entity_poly.entity_id
_entity_poly.type
_entity_poly.pdbx_seq_one_letter_code
_entity_poly.pdbx_strand_id
1 'polypeptide(L)'
;MRTLLLFSSILIVLCSFNGANGIFLYGMSSGPLPCTLKNGEIYLGNLPWRTLEENEKEEGEAYQKRLEDCHKKNDFSANCTQPPAFCGGSSLKMYTFPQCIILGQKLYKKEKFVRELTDADKAELNRFNENVEKFKTKEAEFEKKVAAEPPRKIQPPLLLGVLRPGAPVPPQPPKFCFEKEFD
;
A
#
# COMPACT_ATOMS: atom_id res chain seq x y z
N MET A 1 -14.30 19.11 26.67
CA MET A 1 -14.33 18.64 25.27
C MET A 1 -13.02 17.96 24.96
N ARG A 2 -13.02 16.63 24.84
CA ARG A 2 -11.85 15.85 24.40
C ARG A 2 -12.05 15.51 22.93
N THR A 3 -11.26 16.14 22.07
CA THR A 3 -11.22 15.85 20.64
C THR A 3 -10.50 14.51 20.45
N LEU A 4 -11.24 13.44 20.15
CA LEU A 4 -10.66 12.18 19.68
C LEU A 4 -10.19 12.37 18.23
N LEU A 5 -8.88 12.43 18.03
CA LEU A 5 -8.28 12.27 16.70
C LEU A 5 -8.15 10.77 16.41
N LEU A 6 -9.13 10.23 15.67
CA LEU A 6 -9.04 8.90 15.08
C LEU A 6 -8.03 8.95 13.94
N PHE A 7 -6.82 8.43 14.18
CA PHE A 7 -5.87 8.12 13.12
C PHE A 7 -6.39 6.92 12.32
N SER A 8 -7.22 7.20 11.33
CA SER A 8 -7.61 6.22 10.31
C SER A 8 -6.41 6.00 9.40
N SER A 9 -5.77 4.85 9.49
CA SER A 9 -4.83 4.38 8.46
C SER A 9 -5.62 4.22 7.17
N ILE A 10 -5.57 5.22 6.29
CA ILE A 10 -6.25 5.18 4.99
C ILE A 10 -5.46 4.22 4.08
N LEU A 11 -5.90 2.96 4.04
CA LEU A 11 -5.49 2.05 2.99
C LEU A 11 -6.26 2.45 1.71
N ILE A 12 -5.62 3.24 0.84
CA ILE A 12 -6.18 3.55 -0.49
C ILE A 12 -5.92 2.33 -1.38
N VAL A 13 -6.83 1.37 -1.34
CA VAL A 13 -6.90 0.33 -2.37
C VAL A 13 -7.67 0.90 -3.56
N LEU A 14 -6.96 1.36 -4.59
CA LEU A 14 -7.59 1.63 -5.88
C LEU A 14 -7.81 0.29 -6.60
N CYS A 15 -8.83 -0.43 -6.12
CA CYS A 15 -9.39 -1.55 -6.86
C CYS A 15 -10.41 -0.98 -7.85
N SER A 16 -10.10 -1.02 -9.14
CA SER A 16 -11.14 -0.93 -10.16
C SER A 16 -11.99 -2.20 -10.11
N PHE A 17 -13.05 -2.18 -9.29
CA PHE A 17 -14.00 -3.28 -9.18
C PHE A 17 -14.95 -3.28 -10.39
N ASN A 18 -14.61 -4.04 -11.43
CA ASN A 18 -15.57 -4.48 -12.44
C ASN A 18 -15.82 -5.99 -12.23
N GLY A 19 -16.99 -6.33 -11.68
CA GLY A 19 -17.62 -7.67 -11.57
C GLY A 19 -16.71 -8.90 -11.39
N ALA A 20 -16.79 -9.59 -10.25
CA ALA A 20 -16.27 -10.93 -9.92
C ALA A 20 -14.76 -11.25 -10.18
N ASN A 21 -14.06 -10.52 -11.05
CA ASN A 21 -12.66 -10.64 -11.42
C ASN A 21 -12.04 -9.23 -11.45
N GLY A 22 -11.89 -8.60 -10.29
CA GLY A 22 -11.20 -7.31 -10.18
C GLY A 22 -9.72 -7.47 -10.55
N ILE A 23 -9.24 -6.71 -11.53
CA ILE A 23 -7.81 -6.64 -11.85
C ILE A 23 -7.18 -5.69 -10.82
N PHE A 24 -6.32 -6.23 -9.95
CA PHE A 24 -5.51 -5.42 -9.06
C PHE A 24 -4.46 -4.66 -9.87
N LEU A 25 -4.56 -3.32 -9.88
CA LEU A 25 -3.64 -2.46 -10.62
C LEU A 25 -2.45 -2.04 -9.76
N TYR A 26 -2.74 -1.48 -8.60
CA TYR A 26 -1.76 -1.15 -7.56
C TYR A 26 -2.48 -0.82 -6.24
N GLY A 27 -1.74 -0.87 -5.15
CA GLY A 27 -2.15 -0.41 -3.83
C GLY A 27 -1.09 0.51 -3.24
N MET A 28 -1.53 1.54 -2.52
CA MET A 28 -0.65 2.42 -1.75
C MET A 28 -1.13 2.46 -0.31
N SER A 29 -0.24 2.20 0.64
CA SER A 29 -0.50 2.37 2.06
C SER A 29 0.58 3.22 2.73
N SER A 30 0.17 3.94 3.76
CA SER A 30 1.06 4.67 4.66
C SER A 30 0.91 4.12 6.07
N GLY A 31 2.00 4.16 6.83
CA GLY A 31 2.08 3.57 8.16
C GLY A 31 1.10 4.13 9.20
N PRO A 32 1.05 3.50 10.40
CA PRO A 32 1.90 2.40 10.85
C PRO A 32 1.51 1.07 10.18
N LEU A 33 2.51 0.35 9.65
CA LEU A 33 2.31 -0.97 9.07
C LEU A 33 2.37 -2.05 10.15
N PRO A 34 1.70 -3.19 9.98
CA PRO A 34 1.83 -4.31 10.91
C PRO A 34 3.30 -4.70 11.09
N CYS A 35 3.79 -4.63 12.32
CA CYS A 35 5.17 -4.96 12.67
C CYS A 35 5.21 -6.24 13.50
N THR A 36 6.04 -7.20 13.10
CA THR A 36 6.21 -8.47 13.82
C THR A 36 7.69 -8.82 13.92
N LEU A 37 8.05 -9.59 14.94
CA LEU A 37 9.42 -10.06 15.17
C LEU A 37 9.46 -11.57 15.02
N LYS A 38 10.41 -12.09 14.25
CA LYS A 38 10.64 -13.53 14.09
C LYS A 38 12.15 -13.79 14.04
N ASN A 39 12.67 -14.60 14.95
CA ASN A 39 14.09 -15.01 14.97
C ASN A 39 15.09 -13.83 14.95
N GLY A 40 14.77 -12.71 15.60
CA GLY A 40 15.61 -11.51 15.59
C GLY A 40 15.52 -10.68 14.30
N GLU A 41 14.61 -11.01 13.37
CA GLU A 41 14.29 -10.20 12.21
C GLU A 41 12.97 -9.44 12.39
N ILE A 42 12.95 -8.20 11.93
CA ILE A 42 11.77 -7.33 11.91
C ILE A 42 11.05 -7.54 10.59
N TYR A 43 9.74 -7.79 10.65
CA TYR A 43 8.86 -7.90 9.50
C TYR A 43 7.83 -6.77 9.52
N LEU A 44 7.75 -6.01 8.43
CA LEU A 44 6.79 -4.92 8.24
C LEU A 44 5.86 -5.26 7.09
N GLY A 45 4.55 -5.30 7.34
CA GLY A 45 3.57 -5.73 6.33
C GLY A 45 3.85 -7.14 5.80
N ASN A 46 4.32 -8.05 6.67
CA ASN A 46 4.78 -9.41 6.35
C ASN A 46 6.04 -9.50 5.47
N LEU A 47 6.76 -8.40 5.22
CA LEU A 47 8.01 -8.40 4.48
C LEU A 47 9.21 -8.27 5.41
N PRO A 48 10.33 -8.98 5.16
CA PRO A 48 11.53 -8.86 5.97
C PRO A 48 12.13 -7.46 5.82
N TRP A 49 12.18 -6.69 6.91
CA TRP A 49 12.60 -5.30 6.91
C TRP A 49 14.10 -5.17 7.21
N ARG A 50 14.54 -5.63 8.38
CA ARG A 50 15.94 -5.69 8.80
C ARG A 50 16.11 -6.60 10.01
N THR A 51 17.33 -6.97 10.32
CA THR A 51 17.69 -7.61 11.59
C THR A 51 17.62 -6.59 12.74
N LEU A 52 17.21 -7.06 13.90
CA LEU A 52 17.17 -6.32 15.15
C LEU A 52 18.60 -6.16 15.69
N GLU A 53 18.97 -4.96 16.11
CA GLU A 53 20.30 -4.70 16.69
C GLU A 53 20.36 -5.21 18.14
N GLU A 54 21.57 -5.47 18.67
CA GLU A 54 21.75 -6.02 20.02
C GLU A 54 21.11 -5.16 21.12
N ASN A 55 21.20 -3.84 20.99
CA ASN A 55 20.58 -2.86 21.89
C ASN A 55 19.05 -2.79 21.75
N GLU A 56 18.47 -3.31 20.67
CA GLU A 56 17.03 -3.31 20.42
C GLU A 56 16.36 -4.63 20.84
N LYS A 57 17.14 -5.67 21.19
CA LYS A 57 16.60 -7.00 21.52
C LYS A 57 15.65 -6.99 22.70
N GLU A 58 16.01 -6.33 23.80
CA GLU A 58 15.16 -6.24 24.99
C GLU A 58 13.84 -5.53 24.68
N GLU A 59 13.89 -4.42 23.95
CA GLU A 59 12.69 -3.69 23.52
C GLU A 59 11.85 -4.53 22.54
N GLY A 60 12.49 -5.30 21.66
CA GLY A 60 11.84 -6.23 20.74
C GLY A 60 11.08 -7.34 21.46
N GLU A 61 11.69 -7.99 22.43
CA GLU A 61 11.02 -9.02 23.25
C GLU A 61 9.85 -8.43 24.04
N ALA A 62 10.03 -7.25 24.63
CA ALA A 62 8.95 -6.54 25.32
C ALA A 62 7.81 -6.19 24.36
N TYR A 63 8.11 -5.76 23.13
CA TYR A 63 7.12 -5.46 22.11
C TYR A 63 6.35 -6.70 21.66
N GLN A 64 7.02 -7.82 21.45
CA GLN A 64 6.36 -9.07 21.07
C GLN A 64 5.36 -9.53 22.15
N LYS A 65 5.74 -9.48 23.43
CA LYS A 65 4.83 -9.78 24.55
C LYS A 65 3.62 -8.84 24.56
N ARG A 66 3.82 -7.53 24.34
CA ARG A 66 2.72 -6.57 24.21
C ARG A 66 1.78 -6.92 23.06
N LEU A 67 2.31 -7.26 21.89
CA LEU A 67 1.51 -7.62 20.72
C LEU A 67 0.60 -8.83 21.02
N GLU A 68 1.13 -9.86 21.65
CA GLU A 68 0.36 -11.05 22.03
C GLU A 68 -0.77 -10.71 23.02
N ASP A 69 -0.49 -9.88 24.02
CA ASP A 69 -1.50 -9.46 24.99
C ASP A 69 -2.57 -8.54 24.37
N CYS A 70 -2.18 -7.69 23.43
CA CYS A 70 -3.09 -6.88 22.63
C CYS A 70 -3.98 -7.74 21.72
N HIS A 71 -3.42 -8.77 21.09
CA HIS A 71 -4.18 -9.73 20.30
C HIS A 71 -5.23 -10.48 21.14
N LYS A 72 -4.87 -10.94 22.35
CA LYS A 72 -5.83 -11.60 23.27
C LYS A 72 -7.01 -10.68 23.62
N LYS A 73 -6.77 -9.37 23.67
CA LYS A 73 -7.78 -8.34 23.93
C LYS A 73 -8.52 -7.87 22.67
N ASN A 74 -8.12 -8.35 21.48
CA ASN A 74 -8.57 -7.86 20.19
C ASN A 74 -8.37 -6.35 20.00
N ASP A 75 -7.31 -5.77 20.59
CA ASP A 75 -6.98 -4.35 20.49
C ASP A 75 -5.71 -4.16 19.63
N PHE A 76 -5.90 -3.76 18.37
CA PHE A 76 -4.81 -3.50 17.42
C PHE A 76 -4.43 -2.02 17.34
N SER A 77 -4.87 -1.21 18.31
CA SER A 77 -4.56 0.22 18.32
C SER A 77 -3.07 0.48 18.59
N ALA A 78 -2.59 1.63 18.12
CA ALA A 78 -1.23 2.09 18.43
C ALA A 78 -1.02 2.32 19.94
N ASN A 79 -2.10 2.58 20.69
CA ASN A 79 -2.05 2.76 22.14
C ASN A 79 -1.77 1.45 22.89
N CYS A 80 -2.31 0.33 22.40
CA CYS A 80 -2.04 -0.98 22.99
C CYS A 80 -0.67 -1.50 22.55
N THR A 81 -0.45 -1.54 21.23
CA THR A 81 0.74 -2.17 20.65
C THR A 81 2.01 -1.37 20.94
N GLN A 82 1.92 -0.04 20.94
CA GLN A 82 3.04 0.88 21.16
C GLN A 82 4.25 0.49 20.30
N PRO A 83 4.14 0.54 18.96
CA PRO A 83 5.21 0.08 18.07
C PRO A 83 6.50 0.87 18.33
N PRO A 84 7.65 0.19 18.54
CA PRO A 84 8.96 0.83 18.67
C PRO A 84 9.38 1.59 17.43
N ALA A 85 10.39 2.46 17.57
CA ALA A 85 10.92 3.24 16.44
C ALA A 85 11.43 2.37 15.28
N PHE A 86 11.94 1.18 15.58
CA PHE A 86 12.43 0.24 14.57
C PHE A 86 11.32 -0.37 13.69
N CYS A 87 10.05 -0.29 14.10
CA CYS A 87 8.91 -0.74 13.30
C CYS A 87 8.52 0.23 12.17
N GLY A 88 9.30 1.30 11.97
CA GLY A 88 9.02 2.32 10.98
C GLY A 88 7.97 3.32 11.47
N GLY A 89 8.13 4.57 11.06
CA GLY A 89 7.19 5.64 11.39
C GLY A 89 5.95 5.65 10.51
N SER A 90 5.02 6.56 10.81
CA SER A 90 3.84 6.85 9.99
C SER A 90 4.18 7.35 8.57
N SER A 91 5.41 7.83 8.35
CA SER A 91 5.91 8.28 7.06
C SER A 91 6.31 7.13 6.11
N LEU A 92 6.40 5.90 6.61
CA LEU A 92 6.76 4.75 5.79
C LEU A 92 5.63 4.46 4.81
N LYS A 93 5.94 4.52 3.51
CA LYS A 93 5.02 4.19 2.43
C LYS A 93 5.29 2.78 1.91
N MET A 94 4.23 2.08 1.58
CA MET A 94 4.28 0.80 0.90
C MET A 94 3.48 0.89 -0.40
N TYR A 95 4.11 0.47 -1.50
CA TYR A 95 3.50 0.36 -2.81
C TYR A 95 3.42 -1.11 -3.18
N THR A 96 2.22 -1.59 -3.47
CA THR A 96 1.99 -2.95 -3.93
C THR A 96 1.60 -2.89 -5.40
N PHE A 97 2.42 -3.48 -6.27
CA PHE A 97 2.13 -3.60 -7.69
C PHE A 97 2.03 -5.08 -8.08
N PRO A 98 1.52 -5.40 -9.27
CA PRO A 98 1.66 -6.73 -9.83
C PRO A 98 3.14 -7.12 -9.85
N GLN A 99 3.48 -8.21 -9.15
CA GLN A 99 4.82 -8.83 -9.09
C GLN A 99 5.91 -8.13 -8.25
N CYS A 100 5.68 -6.91 -7.77
CA CYS A 100 6.65 -6.20 -6.91
C CYS A 100 5.97 -5.48 -5.74
N ILE A 101 6.70 -5.34 -4.64
CA ILE A 101 6.32 -4.50 -3.50
C ILE A 101 7.48 -3.57 -3.18
N ILE A 102 7.18 -2.29 -2.94
CA ILE A 102 8.16 -1.31 -2.49
C ILE A 102 7.78 -0.94 -1.07
N LEU A 103 8.71 -1.07 -0.14
CA LEU A 103 8.52 -0.67 1.25
C LEU A 103 9.64 0.28 1.64
N GLY A 104 9.31 1.55 1.90
CA GLY A 104 10.32 2.58 2.10
C GLY A 104 11.22 2.75 0.88
N GLN A 105 12.50 2.39 1.03
CA GLN A 105 13.49 2.40 -0.06
C GLN A 105 13.84 0.99 -0.57
N LYS A 106 13.16 -0.05 -0.08
CA LYS A 106 13.46 -1.44 -0.42
C LYS A 106 12.51 -1.98 -1.49
N LEU A 107 13.06 -2.67 -2.48
CA LEU A 107 12.32 -3.37 -3.52
C LEU A 107 12.23 -4.86 -3.17
N TYR A 108 11.01 -5.40 -3.25
CA TYR A 108 10.70 -6.80 -3.05
C TYR A 108 10.05 -7.38 -4.29
N LYS A 109 10.45 -8.60 -4.68
CA LYS A 109 9.81 -9.41 -5.72
C LYS A 109 9.49 -10.77 -5.14
N LYS A 110 8.27 -11.26 -5.37
CA LYS A 110 7.78 -12.52 -4.77
C LYS A 110 8.07 -12.59 -3.26
N GLU A 111 7.81 -11.48 -2.55
CA GLU A 111 8.01 -11.34 -1.09
C GLU A 111 9.45 -11.44 -0.59
N LYS A 112 10.45 -11.45 -1.49
CA LYS A 112 11.88 -11.46 -1.16
C LYS A 112 12.51 -10.11 -1.44
N PHE A 113 13.40 -9.68 -0.54
CA PHE A 113 14.22 -8.48 -0.75
C PHE A 113 15.14 -8.69 -1.95
N VAL A 114 15.13 -7.74 -2.88
CA VAL A 114 15.97 -7.76 -4.08
C VAL A 114 17.12 -6.80 -3.92
N ARG A 115 16.80 -5.52 -3.67
CA ARG A 115 17.76 -4.41 -3.55
C ARG A 115 17.09 -3.16 -2.99
N GLU A 116 17.89 -2.18 -2.60
CA GLU A 116 17.41 -0.81 -2.39
C GLU A 116 17.06 -0.16 -3.75
N LEU A 117 16.17 0.83 -3.72
CA LEU A 117 15.80 1.65 -4.87
C LEU A 117 16.98 2.54 -5.27
N THR A 118 17.34 2.46 -6.54
CA THR A 118 18.27 3.38 -7.18
C THR A 118 17.59 4.74 -7.41
N ASP A 119 18.38 5.77 -7.74
CA ASP A 119 17.83 7.07 -8.08
C ASP A 119 16.93 7.03 -9.33
N ALA A 120 17.21 6.12 -10.26
CA ALA A 120 16.35 5.86 -11.41
C ALA A 120 14.99 5.29 -11.01
N ASP A 121 14.96 4.32 -10.08
CA ASP A 121 13.70 3.76 -9.59
C ASP A 121 12.90 4.80 -8.81
N LYS A 122 13.57 5.62 -7.99
CA LYS A 122 12.93 6.72 -7.25
C LYS A 122 12.31 7.73 -8.21
N ALA A 123 13.01 8.09 -9.29
CA ALA A 123 12.49 8.98 -10.32
C ALA A 123 11.27 8.37 -11.03
N GLU A 124 11.28 7.07 -11.32
CA GLU A 124 10.13 6.39 -11.92
C GLU A 124 8.94 6.30 -10.96
N LEU A 125 9.19 5.99 -9.69
CA LEU A 125 8.14 5.96 -8.65
C LEU A 125 7.53 7.34 -8.42
N ASN A 126 8.32 8.41 -8.49
CA ASN A 126 7.82 9.78 -8.43
C ASN A 126 6.95 10.13 -9.64
N ARG A 127 7.38 9.76 -10.85
CA ARG A 127 6.57 9.91 -12.06
C ARG A 127 5.26 9.13 -11.97
N PHE A 128 5.29 7.92 -11.40
CA PHE A 128 4.09 7.15 -11.11
C PHE A 128 3.14 7.93 -10.18
N ASN A 129 3.64 8.44 -9.04
CA ASN A 129 2.84 9.23 -8.10
C ASN A 129 2.18 10.45 -8.76
N GLU A 130 2.91 11.19 -9.61
CA GLU A 130 2.35 12.31 -10.36
C GLU A 130 1.22 11.88 -11.30
N ASN A 131 1.37 10.73 -11.96
CA ASN A 131 0.36 10.20 -12.85
C ASN A 131 -0.88 9.68 -12.09
N VAL A 132 -0.71 9.15 -10.87
CA VAL A 132 -1.81 8.80 -9.97
C VAL A 132 -2.64 10.03 -9.63
N GLU A 133 -2.01 11.15 -9.26
CA GLU A 133 -2.75 12.37 -8.94
C GLU A 133 -3.49 12.94 -10.16
N LYS A 134 -2.85 12.96 -11.34
CA LYS A 134 -3.51 13.34 -12.60
C LYS A 134 -4.68 12.41 -12.93
N PHE A 135 -4.55 11.12 -12.67
CA PHE A 135 -5.61 10.14 -12.88
C PHE A 135 -6.81 10.41 -11.96
N LYS A 136 -6.58 10.59 -10.66
CA LYS A 136 -7.64 10.91 -9.69
C LYS A 136 -8.43 12.16 -10.07
N THR A 137 -7.75 13.21 -10.52
CA THR A 137 -8.43 14.44 -11.00
C THR A 137 -9.33 14.15 -12.20
N LYS A 138 -8.82 13.43 -13.21
CA LYS A 138 -9.59 13.07 -14.40
C LYS A 138 -10.75 12.13 -14.10
N GLU A 139 -10.57 11.21 -13.14
CA GLU A 139 -11.60 10.29 -12.68
C GLU A 139 -12.74 11.06 -12.02
N ALA A 140 -12.43 11.96 -11.09
CA ALA A 140 -13.43 12.82 -10.46
C ALA A 140 -14.17 13.72 -11.46
N GLU A 141 -13.49 14.27 -12.47
CA GLU A 141 -14.12 15.03 -13.55
C GLU A 141 -15.03 14.17 -14.44
N PHE A 142 -14.58 12.96 -14.78
CA PHE A 142 -15.35 12.02 -15.56
C PHE A 142 -16.63 11.61 -14.83
N GLU A 143 -16.53 11.29 -13.53
CA GLU A 143 -17.69 10.95 -12.70
C GLU A 143 -18.70 12.09 -12.61
N LYS A 144 -18.23 13.35 -12.48
CA LYS A 144 -19.12 14.52 -12.51
C LYS A 144 -19.86 14.66 -13.84
N LYS A 145 -19.17 14.46 -14.97
CA LYS A 145 -19.80 14.50 -16.31
C LYS A 145 -20.85 13.41 -16.46
N VAL A 146 -20.51 12.19 -16.05
CA VAL A 146 -21.43 11.05 -16.05
C VAL A 146 -22.67 11.32 -15.21
N ALA A 147 -22.51 11.91 -14.02
CA ALA A 147 -23.62 12.21 -13.12
C ALA A 147 -24.53 13.35 -13.61
N ALA A 148 -24.00 14.26 -14.44
CA ALA A 148 -24.74 15.37 -15.02
C ALA A 148 -25.53 14.97 -16.28
N GLU A 149 -25.21 13.84 -16.92
CA GLU A 149 -26.01 13.35 -18.04
C GLU A 149 -27.38 12.87 -17.55
N PRO A 150 -28.48 13.22 -18.23
CA PRO A 150 -29.79 12.67 -17.89
C PRO A 150 -29.74 11.15 -17.98
N PRO A 151 -30.49 10.41 -17.13
CA PRO A 151 -30.49 8.95 -17.15
C PRO A 151 -30.86 8.48 -18.56
N ARG A 152 -29.85 8.06 -19.34
CA ARG A 152 -30.08 7.51 -20.67
C ARG A 152 -30.89 6.24 -20.49
N LYS A 153 -32.00 6.12 -21.23
CA LYS A 153 -32.83 4.91 -21.28
C LYS A 153 -31.92 3.70 -21.47
N ILE A 154 -31.81 2.89 -20.42
CA ILE A 154 -31.26 1.53 -20.33
C ILE A 154 -30.27 1.24 -21.48
N GLN A 155 -29.03 1.73 -21.37
CA GLN A 155 -27.95 1.03 -22.07
C GLN A 155 -27.81 -0.34 -21.42
N PRO A 156 -27.74 -1.43 -22.19
CA PRO A 156 -27.56 -2.76 -21.63
C PRO A 156 -26.32 -2.75 -20.72
N PRO A 157 -26.33 -3.52 -19.63
CA PRO A 157 -25.20 -3.60 -18.72
C PRO A 157 -23.94 -3.89 -19.54
N LEU A 158 -22.96 -2.98 -19.45
CA LEU A 158 -21.67 -3.12 -20.11
C LEU A 158 -21.11 -4.51 -19.77
N LEU A 159 -20.78 -5.26 -20.83
CA LEU A 159 -20.04 -6.51 -20.70
C LEU A 159 -18.79 -6.29 -19.84
N LEU A 160 -18.52 -7.23 -18.92
CA LEU A 160 -17.40 -7.19 -17.99
C LEU A 160 -16.09 -6.81 -18.71
N GLY A 161 -15.48 -5.69 -18.31
CA GLY A 161 -14.10 -5.34 -18.67
C GLY A 161 -13.93 -4.22 -19.70
N VAL A 162 -14.99 -3.70 -20.32
CA VAL A 162 -14.85 -2.55 -21.25
C VAL A 162 -14.94 -1.24 -20.48
N LEU A 163 -13.83 -0.50 -20.40
CA LEU A 163 -13.81 0.86 -19.88
C LEU A 163 -14.84 1.71 -20.63
N ARG A 164 -15.61 2.53 -19.91
CA ARG A 164 -16.54 3.46 -20.56
C ARG A 164 -15.77 4.33 -21.55
N PRO A 165 -16.30 4.55 -22.78
CA PRO A 165 -15.66 5.46 -23.72
C PRO A 165 -15.37 6.81 -23.06
N GLY A 166 -14.11 7.26 -23.14
CA GLY A 166 -13.66 8.51 -22.52
C GLY A 166 -13.31 8.43 -21.02
N ALA A 167 -13.44 7.26 -20.38
CA ALA A 167 -12.92 7.07 -19.03
C ALA A 167 -11.40 7.25 -19.00
N PRO A 168 -10.84 7.85 -17.93
CA PRO A 168 -9.40 7.95 -17.78
C PRO A 168 -8.76 6.56 -17.65
N VAL A 169 -7.53 6.45 -18.13
CA VAL A 169 -6.74 5.21 -18.06
C VAL A 169 -5.83 5.26 -16.83
N PRO A 170 -5.81 4.20 -16.00
CA PRO A 170 -4.96 4.16 -14.82
C PRO A 170 -3.47 4.20 -15.19
N PRO A 171 -2.62 4.74 -14.30
CA PRO A 171 -1.18 4.76 -14.53
C PRO A 171 -0.61 3.34 -14.58
N GLN A 172 0.38 3.14 -15.45
CA GLN A 172 1.10 1.87 -15.54
C GLN A 172 2.09 1.75 -14.38
N PRO A 173 2.30 0.54 -13.82
CA PRO A 173 3.32 0.32 -12.80
C PRO A 173 4.73 0.68 -13.29
N PRO A 174 5.66 1.00 -12.38
CA PRO A 174 7.06 1.20 -12.73
C PRO A 174 7.69 0.01 -13.47
N LYS A 175 8.53 0.28 -14.47
CA LYS A 175 9.19 -0.72 -15.32
C LYS A 175 10.07 -1.68 -14.52
N PHE A 176 10.76 -1.21 -13.49
CA PHE A 176 11.62 -2.05 -12.66
C PHE A 176 10.88 -3.22 -11.97
N CYS A 177 9.55 -3.17 -11.88
CA CYS A 177 8.72 -4.26 -11.38
C CYS A 177 8.60 -5.44 -12.35
N PHE A 178 8.84 -5.22 -13.65
CA PHE A 178 8.75 -6.24 -14.69
C PHE A 178 10.10 -6.67 -15.25
N GLU A 179 11.18 -5.94 -14.93
CA GLU A 179 12.53 -6.35 -15.30
C GLU A 179 12.83 -7.72 -14.68
N LYS A 180 13.26 -8.66 -15.53
CA LYS A 180 13.73 -9.96 -15.07
C LYS A 180 14.98 -9.73 -14.23
N GLU A 181 15.05 -10.37 -13.07
CA GLU A 181 16.33 -10.54 -12.40
C GLU A 181 17.22 -11.32 -13.37
N PHE A 182 18.34 -10.73 -13.76
CA PHE A 182 19.38 -11.47 -14.46
C PHE A 182 20.03 -12.35 -13.41
N ASP A 183 19.62 -13.62 -13.38
CA ASP A 183 20.30 -14.71 -12.65
C ASP A 183 21.68 -15.00 -13.25
#